data_AF-A0A724WLE2-F1
#
_entry.id   AF-A0A724WLE2-F1
#
_cell.length_a   1.000
_cell.length_b   1.000
_cell.length_c   1.000
_cell.angle_alpha   90.00
_cell.angle_beta   90.00
_cell.angle_gamma   90.00
#
_symmetry.space_group_name_H-M   'P 1'
#
loop_
_entity.id
_entity.type
_entity.pdbx_description
1 polymer ?
#
loop_
_entity_poly.entity_id
_entity_poly.type
_entity_poly.pdbx_seq_one_letter_code
_entity_poly.pdbx_strand_id
1 'polypeptide(L)'
;MGTAYNVAVGANKLVNDHKQKNLDEGKLHYRKQRYIEYNQRILKNLDNSQRTELVKYKMEINQFIQQIDAEENDELRTKKPLHNKRRKNWKSLLVQIDAKLKTKDYQEYLKIHGNSEYISTYFEGFEVNVNTFKKIIENKNPEELTTFLVKQTNMTTTIINEDFFIN
;
A
#
# COMPACT_ATOMS: atom_id res chain seq x y z
N MET A 1 52.39 -9.79 -6.51
CA MET A 1 50.98 -9.84 -6.97
C MET A 1 50.34 -11.12 -6.44
N GLY A 2 49.14 -11.05 -5.83
CA GLY A 2 48.32 -12.26 -5.61
C GLY A 2 47.70 -12.48 -4.23
N THR A 3 47.20 -11.47 -3.52
CA THR A 3 46.52 -11.66 -2.21
C THR A 3 45.29 -10.76 -2.03
N ALA A 4 44.40 -10.69 -3.03
CA ALA A 4 43.13 -9.96 -2.89
C ALA A 4 41.90 -10.67 -3.49
N TYR A 5 42.07 -11.68 -4.34
CA TYR A 5 40.95 -12.29 -5.08
C TYR A 5 40.21 -13.43 -4.35
N ASN A 6 40.78 -14.00 -3.27
CA ASN A 6 40.17 -15.17 -2.59
C ASN A 6 39.29 -14.84 -1.38
N VAL A 7 39.28 -13.59 -0.89
CA VAL A 7 38.47 -13.20 0.28
C VAL A 7 37.02 -12.84 -0.13
N ALA A 8 36.84 -12.26 -1.33
CA ALA A 8 35.53 -11.85 -1.85
C ALA A 8 34.63 -13.05 -2.20
N VAL A 9 35.20 -14.17 -2.64
CA VAL A 9 34.44 -15.38 -3.00
C VAL A 9 33.93 -16.11 -1.74
N GLY A 10 34.73 -16.13 -0.66
CA GLY A 10 34.33 -16.69 0.63
C GLY A 10 33.21 -15.88 1.32
N ALA A 11 33.26 -14.56 1.25
CA ALA A 11 32.23 -13.69 1.81
C ALA A 11 30.87 -13.83 1.09
N ASN A 12 30.87 -13.97 -0.23
CA ASN A 12 29.64 -14.17 -1.01
C ASN A 12 29.02 -15.56 -0.80
N LYS A 13 29.85 -16.60 -0.61
CA LYS A 13 29.37 -17.95 -0.33
C LYS A 13 28.69 -18.04 1.04
N LEU A 14 29.28 -17.40 2.07
CA LEU A 14 28.70 -17.33 3.42
C LEU A 14 27.38 -16.53 3.48
N VAL A 15 27.24 -15.46 2.69
CA VAL A 15 25.99 -14.67 2.61
C VAL A 15 24.88 -15.44 1.90
N ASN A 16 25.22 -16.21 0.86
CA ASN A 16 24.25 -17.07 0.17
C ASN A 16 23.87 -18.29 1.01
N ASP A 17 24.84 -18.92 1.68
CA ASP A 17 24.58 -20.06 2.58
C ASP A 17 23.76 -19.63 3.81
N HIS A 18 23.94 -18.42 4.34
CA HIS A 18 23.05 -17.88 5.39
C HIS A 18 21.65 -17.51 4.87
N LYS A 19 21.51 -17.10 3.60
CA LYS A 19 20.18 -16.92 3.00
C LYS A 19 19.47 -18.25 2.79
N GLN A 20 20.20 -19.30 2.39
CA GLN A 20 19.66 -20.63 2.13
C GLN A 20 19.34 -21.39 3.44
N LYS A 21 20.23 -21.36 4.46
CA LYS A 21 19.98 -22.03 5.76
C LYS A 21 18.80 -21.47 6.53
N ASN A 22 18.49 -20.17 6.39
CA ASN A 22 17.31 -19.57 7.01
C ASN A 22 15.97 -19.97 6.35
N LEU A 23 16.00 -20.72 5.24
CA LEU A 23 14.79 -21.27 4.61
C LEU A 23 14.45 -22.67 5.16
N ASP A 24 15.44 -23.45 5.61
CA ASP A 24 15.26 -24.86 5.98
C ASP A 24 15.25 -25.13 7.49
N GLU A 25 15.66 -24.18 8.34
CA GLU A 25 15.66 -24.36 9.81
C GLU A 25 14.64 -23.42 10.49
N GLY A 26 13.40 -23.90 10.58
CA GLY A 26 12.31 -23.24 11.31
C GLY A 26 11.39 -22.44 10.40
N LYS A 27 10.09 -22.81 10.36
CA LYS A 27 9.06 -22.10 9.58
C LYS A 27 9.21 -20.59 9.77
N LEU A 28 9.56 -19.89 8.69
CA LEU A 28 9.71 -18.45 8.68
C LEU A 28 8.46 -17.82 9.32
N HIS A 29 8.64 -16.96 10.33
CA HIS A 29 7.52 -16.32 11.01
C HIS A 29 6.56 -15.68 9.97
N TYR A 30 5.26 -15.97 10.08
CA TYR A 30 4.24 -15.56 9.08
C TYR A 30 4.40 -14.09 8.65
N ARG A 31 4.49 -13.16 9.59
CA ARG A 31 4.72 -11.73 9.32
C ARG A 31 5.98 -11.46 8.47
N LYS A 32 7.07 -12.19 8.69
CA LYS A 32 8.30 -12.05 7.88
C LYS A 32 8.09 -12.59 6.47
N GLN A 33 7.39 -13.71 6.31
CA GLN A 33 7.00 -14.23 5.00
C GLN A 33 6.10 -13.26 4.25
N ARG A 34 5.06 -12.72 4.91
CA ARG A 34 4.17 -11.71 4.34
C ARG A 34 4.92 -10.45 3.92
N TYR A 35 5.85 -9.96 4.75
CA TYR A 35 6.66 -8.81 4.39
C TYR A 35 7.48 -9.05 3.10
N ILE A 36 8.04 -10.25 2.93
CA ILE A 36 8.75 -10.64 1.69
C ILE A 36 7.78 -10.63 0.51
N GLU A 37 6.61 -11.25 0.67
CA GLU A 37 5.58 -11.29 -0.36
C GLU A 37 5.10 -9.91 -0.81
N TYR A 38 4.96 -8.97 0.14
CA TYR A 38 4.64 -7.58 -0.18
C TYR A 38 5.67 -6.97 -1.11
N ASN A 39 6.95 -7.08 -0.76
CA ASN A 39 8.04 -6.48 -1.53
C ASN A 39 8.28 -7.17 -2.88
N GLN A 40 8.10 -8.49 -2.95
CA GLN A 40 8.42 -9.25 -4.15
C GLN A 40 7.28 -9.29 -5.17
N ARG A 41 6.03 -9.30 -4.70
CA ARG A 41 4.84 -9.55 -5.53
C ARG A 41 3.82 -8.43 -5.43
N ILE A 42 3.29 -8.16 -4.23
CA ILE A 42 2.12 -7.28 -4.07
C ILE A 42 2.43 -5.86 -4.53
N LEU A 43 3.54 -5.27 -4.06
CA LEU A 43 3.93 -3.90 -4.43
C LEU A 43 4.15 -3.73 -5.94
N LYS A 44 4.65 -4.76 -6.61
CA LYS A 44 4.92 -4.72 -8.05
C LYS A 44 3.66 -4.83 -8.90
N ASN A 45 2.57 -5.32 -8.32
CA ASN A 45 1.31 -5.57 -9.03
C ASN A 45 0.19 -4.61 -8.60
N LEU A 46 0.49 -3.56 -7.85
CA LEU A 46 -0.53 -2.65 -7.32
C LEU A 46 -1.36 -1.95 -8.40
N ASP A 47 -0.80 -1.74 -9.59
CA ASP A 47 -1.53 -1.18 -10.73
C ASP A 47 -2.70 -2.05 -11.18
N ASN A 48 -2.58 -3.36 -11.03
CA ASN A 48 -3.58 -4.33 -11.45
C ASN A 48 -4.56 -4.69 -10.31
N SER A 49 -4.30 -4.23 -9.09
CA SER A 49 -5.15 -4.52 -7.94
C SER A 49 -6.50 -3.82 -8.05
N GLN A 50 -7.56 -4.53 -7.67
CA GLN A 50 -8.89 -3.98 -7.42
C GLN A 50 -8.91 -3.19 -6.10
N ARG A 51 -9.92 -2.34 -5.92
CA ARG A 51 -10.05 -1.56 -4.68
C ARG A 51 -10.18 -2.45 -3.44
N THR A 52 -10.93 -3.54 -3.56
CA THR A 52 -11.10 -4.55 -2.50
C THR A 52 -9.78 -5.15 -2.07
N GLU A 53 -8.87 -5.45 -3.00
CA GLU A 53 -7.54 -5.94 -2.68
C GLU A 53 -6.69 -4.89 -1.97
N LEU A 54 -6.66 -3.65 -2.47
CA LEU A 54 -5.92 -2.56 -1.84
C LEU A 54 -6.40 -2.29 -0.41
N VAL A 55 -7.72 -2.32 -0.17
CA VAL A 55 -8.30 -2.18 1.17
C VAL A 55 -7.91 -3.37 2.06
N LYS A 56 -7.97 -4.61 1.56
CA LYS A 56 -7.52 -5.80 2.30
C LYS A 56 -6.05 -5.69 2.69
N TYR A 57 -5.18 -5.28 1.78
CA TYR A 57 -3.76 -5.08 2.06
C TYR A 57 -3.54 -4.00 3.13
N LYS A 58 -4.24 -2.87 3.02
CA LYS A 58 -4.20 -1.79 4.03
C LYS A 58 -4.61 -2.30 5.41
N MET A 59 -5.70 -3.07 5.49
CA MET A 59 -6.18 -3.65 6.75
C MET A 59 -5.16 -4.62 7.36
N GLU A 60 -4.61 -5.53 6.55
CA GLU A 60 -3.62 -6.51 7.02
C GLU A 60 -2.35 -5.82 7.55
N ILE A 61 -1.83 -4.83 6.83
CA ILE A 61 -0.65 -4.07 7.28
C ILE A 61 -0.93 -3.36 8.62
N ASN A 62 -2.11 -2.77 8.78
CA ASN A 62 -2.51 -2.13 10.04
C ASN A 62 -2.56 -3.14 11.20
N GLN A 63 -3.08 -4.34 10.96
CA GLN A 63 -3.08 -5.41 11.96
C GLN A 63 -1.66 -5.80 12.38
N PHE A 64 -0.72 -5.92 11.43
CA PHE A 64 0.67 -6.19 11.78
C PHE A 64 1.33 -5.07 12.57
N ILE A 65 1.02 -3.81 12.26
CA ILE A 65 1.50 -2.66 13.04
C ILE A 65 0.94 -2.73 14.46
N GLN A 66 -0.37 -2.93 14.62
CA GLN A 66 -1.00 -3.07 15.95
C GLN A 66 -0.39 -4.22 16.76
N GLN A 67 -0.12 -5.35 16.11
CA GLN A 67 0.53 -6.48 16.77
C GLN A 67 1.96 -6.14 17.24
N ILE A 68 2.74 -5.41 16.42
CA ILE A 68 4.09 -4.95 16.82
C ILE A 68 4.00 -3.97 17.99
N ASP A 69 2.99 -3.11 17.99
CA ASP A 69 2.78 -2.12 19.05
C ASP A 69 2.41 -2.81 20.38
N ALA A 70 1.59 -3.85 20.34
CA ALA A 70 1.29 -4.70 21.50
C ALA A 70 2.53 -5.46 21.99
N GLU A 71 3.27 -6.12 21.08
CA GLU A 71 4.53 -6.82 21.39
C GLU A 71 5.56 -5.89 22.03
N GLU A 72 5.67 -4.63 21.59
CA GLU A 72 6.61 -3.68 22.18
C GLU A 72 6.22 -3.28 23.62
N ASN A 73 4.92 -3.18 23.90
CA ASN A 73 4.44 -2.81 25.22
C ASN A 73 4.68 -3.91 26.27
N ASP A 74 4.65 -5.18 25.84
CA ASP A 74 4.80 -6.35 26.71
C ASP A 74 6.26 -6.82 26.88
N GLU A 75 7.19 -6.33 26.05
CA GLU A 75 8.58 -6.78 26.03
C GLU A 75 9.58 -5.84 26.71
N LEU A 76 10.75 -6.41 27.06
CA LEU A 76 11.88 -5.67 27.63
C LEU A 76 12.29 -4.48 26.74
N ARG A 77 12.65 -3.37 27.39
CA ARG A 77 13.09 -2.12 26.71
C ARG A 77 14.20 -2.33 25.68
N THR A 78 15.06 -3.33 25.87
CA THR A 78 16.17 -3.67 24.95
C THR A 78 15.68 -4.14 23.58
N LYS A 79 14.44 -4.62 23.44
CA LYS A 79 13.84 -5.03 22.17
C LYS A 79 13.14 -3.90 21.40
N LYS A 80 12.96 -2.72 22.01
CA LYS A 80 12.33 -1.54 21.36
C LYS A 80 12.96 -1.15 20.01
N PRO A 81 14.31 -1.12 19.85
CA PRO A 81 14.90 -0.78 18.55
C PRO A 81 14.49 -1.74 17.42
N LEU A 82 14.33 -3.03 17.74
CA LEU A 82 13.90 -4.05 16.78
C LEU A 82 12.43 -3.84 16.37
N HIS A 83 11.55 -3.59 17.34
CA HIS A 83 10.14 -3.29 17.06
C HIS A 83 9.95 -2.01 16.26
N ASN A 84 10.69 -0.96 16.61
CA ASN A 84 10.69 0.28 15.86
C ASN A 84 11.09 0.07 14.39
N LYS A 85 12.14 -0.72 14.13
CA LYS A 85 12.54 -1.07 12.76
C LYS A 85 11.43 -1.82 12.02
N ARG A 86 10.85 -2.85 12.65
CA ARG A 86 9.75 -3.64 12.05
C ARG A 86 8.54 -2.76 11.74
N ARG A 87 8.15 -1.89 12.67
CA ARG A 87 7.02 -0.97 12.49
C ARG A 87 7.25 0.01 11.37
N LYS A 88 8.45 0.61 11.28
CA LYS A 88 8.81 1.52 10.17
C LYS A 88 8.71 0.82 8.81
N ASN A 89 9.18 -0.43 8.72
CA ASN A 89 9.08 -1.22 7.50
C ASN A 89 7.62 -1.41 7.05
N TRP A 90 6.72 -1.77 7.98
CA TRP A 90 5.30 -1.91 7.66
C TRP A 90 4.61 -0.58 7.35
N LYS A 91 4.93 0.49 8.09
CA LYS A 91 4.42 1.84 7.79
C LYS A 91 4.84 2.32 6.40
N SER A 92 6.05 2.01 5.96
CA SER A 92 6.49 2.32 4.60
C SER A 92 5.67 1.57 3.53
N LEU A 93 5.29 0.31 3.76
CA LEU A 93 4.38 -0.41 2.87
C LEU A 93 2.97 0.21 2.90
N LEU A 94 2.48 0.58 4.08
CA LEU A 94 1.16 1.20 4.25
C LEU A 94 1.03 2.49 3.43
N VAL A 95 2.06 3.35 3.45
CA VAL A 95 2.10 4.59 2.67
C VAL A 95 1.98 4.31 1.17
N GLN A 96 2.66 3.29 0.65
CA GLN A 96 2.60 2.93 -0.77
C GLN A 96 1.21 2.41 -1.17
N ILE A 97 0.61 1.55 -0.35
CA ILE A 97 -0.76 1.04 -0.59
C ILE A 97 -1.78 2.18 -0.54
N ASP A 98 -1.69 3.06 0.46
CA ASP A 98 -2.61 4.18 0.64
C ASP A 98 -2.50 5.18 -0.52
N ALA A 99 -1.28 5.50 -0.94
CA ALA A 99 -1.03 6.35 -2.10
C ALA A 99 -1.65 5.73 -3.37
N LYS A 100 -1.45 4.43 -3.61
CA LYS A 100 -2.05 3.78 -4.78
C LYS A 100 -3.57 3.80 -4.74
N LEU A 101 -4.17 3.48 -3.60
CA LEU A 101 -5.62 3.49 -3.42
C LEU A 101 -6.20 4.88 -3.76
N LYS A 102 -5.60 5.93 -3.21
CA LYS A 102 -5.99 7.33 -3.48
C LYS A 102 -5.86 7.72 -4.94
N THR A 103 -4.73 7.40 -5.57
CA THR A 103 -4.49 7.70 -6.98
C THR A 103 -5.46 6.96 -7.89
N LYS A 104 -5.71 5.66 -7.65
CA LYS A 104 -6.65 4.88 -8.45
C LYS A 104 -8.09 5.33 -8.23
N ASP A 105 -8.51 5.58 -6.99
CA ASP A 105 -9.83 6.15 -6.70
C ASP A 105 -10.04 7.44 -7.52
N TYR A 106 -9.06 8.36 -7.54
CA TYR A 106 -9.13 9.60 -8.31
C TYR A 106 -9.25 9.38 -9.82
N GLN A 107 -8.37 8.56 -10.40
CA GLN A 107 -8.38 8.26 -11.83
C GLN A 107 -9.70 7.63 -12.29
N GLU A 108 -10.29 6.77 -11.46
CA GLU A 108 -11.56 6.12 -11.76
C GLU A 108 -12.73 7.10 -11.66
N TYR A 109 -12.74 8.01 -10.67
CA TYR A 109 -13.73 9.10 -10.63
C TYR A 109 -13.64 10.03 -11.84
N LEU A 110 -12.44 10.33 -12.33
CA LEU A 110 -12.25 11.10 -13.56
C LEU A 110 -12.87 10.41 -14.78
N LYS A 111 -12.65 9.10 -14.94
CA LYS A 111 -13.26 8.32 -16.03
C LYS A 111 -14.78 8.31 -15.95
N ILE A 112 -15.33 8.13 -14.74
CA ILE A 112 -16.78 8.16 -14.51
C ILE A 112 -17.36 9.55 -14.84
N HIS A 113 -16.63 10.62 -14.50
CA HIS A 113 -17.06 11.98 -14.82
C HIS A 113 -17.03 12.27 -16.32
N GLY A 114 -15.98 11.83 -17.02
CA GLY A 114 -15.84 12.03 -18.47
C GLY A 114 -16.78 11.16 -19.33
N ASN A 115 -17.35 10.09 -18.77
CA ASN A 115 -18.27 9.21 -19.48
C ASN A 115 -19.31 8.61 -18.51
N SER A 116 -20.57 9.03 -18.64
CA SER A 116 -21.68 8.57 -17.78
C SER A 116 -22.01 7.08 -17.94
N GLU A 117 -21.68 6.48 -19.09
CA GLU A 117 -21.87 5.05 -19.39
C GLU A 117 -20.71 4.20 -18.87
N TYR A 118 -19.62 4.81 -18.39
CA TYR A 118 -18.49 4.08 -17.87
C TYR A 118 -18.85 3.31 -16.59
N ILE A 119 -18.57 2.01 -16.59
CA ILE A 119 -18.71 1.11 -15.46
C ILE A 119 -17.31 0.69 -15.00
N SER A 120 -16.94 1.13 -13.81
CA SER A 120 -15.64 0.80 -13.22
C SER A 120 -15.69 -0.58 -12.57
N THR A 121 -14.91 -1.53 -13.08
CA THR A 121 -14.67 -2.82 -12.41
C THR A 121 -13.80 -2.65 -11.16
N TYR A 122 -13.05 -1.55 -11.06
CA TYR A 122 -12.19 -1.26 -9.91
C TYR A 122 -12.96 -1.11 -8.60
N PHE A 123 -14.16 -0.54 -8.66
CA PHE A 123 -15.03 -0.31 -7.52
C PHE A 123 -15.97 -1.49 -7.20
N GLU A 124 -15.76 -2.68 -7.77
CA GLU A 124 -16.56 -3.87 -7.41
C GLU A 124 -16.51 -4.13 -5.90
N GLY A 125 -17.68 -4.21 -5.25
CA GLY A 125 -17.82 -4.29 -3.79
C GLY A 125 -17.77 -2.94 -3.06
N PHE A 126 -17.71 -1.81 -3.79
CA PHE A 126 -17.74 -0.43 -3.29
C PHE A 126 -18.69 0.46 -4.10
N GLU A 127 -19.81 -0.10 -4.55
CA GLU A 127 -20.80 0.58 -5.41
C GLU A 127 -21.37 1.82 -4.74
N VAL A 128 -21.48 1.82 -3.41
CA VAL A 128 -21.94 2.99 -2.63
C VAL A 128 -21.08 4.22 -2.92
N ASN A 129 -19.75 4.07 -3.04
CA ASN A 129 -18.86 5.20 -3.30
C ASN A 129 -19.14 5.81 -4.68
N VAL A 130 -19.31 4.96 -5.70
CA VAL A 130 -19.62 5.38 -7.07
C VAL A 130 -21.01 6.02 -7.13
N ASN A 131 -21.99 5.44 -6.47
CA ASN A 131 -23.36 5.95 -6.44
C ASN A 131 -23.43 7.31 -5.73
N THR A 132 -22.71 7.49 -4.62
CA THR A 132 -22.59 8.79 -3.95
C THR A 132 -21.97 9.82 -4.88
N PHE A 133 -20.85 9.48 -5.54
CA PHE A 133 -20.19 10.36 -6.50
C PHE A 133 -21.12 10.79 -7.65
N LYS A 134 -21.82 9.84 -8.28
CA LYS A 134 -22.78 10.12 -9.36
C LYS A 134 -23.91 11.04 -8.91
N LYS A 135 -24.49 10.82 -7.72
CA LYS A 135 -25.51 11.70 -7.15
C LYS A 135 -25.02 13.14 -6.95
N ILE A 136 -23.78 13.32 -6.49
CA ILE A 136 -23.20 14.66 -6.31
C ILE A 136 -23.08 15.39 -7.65
N ILE A 137 -22.65 14.68 -8.70
CA ILE A 137 -22.58 15.23 -10.07
C ILE A 137 -23.98 15.61 -10.57
N GLU A 138 -24.97 14.72 -10.42
CA GLU A 138 -26.37 14.95 -10.84
C GLU A 138 -26.97 16.17 -10.15
N ASN A 139 -26.66 16.38 -8.87
CA ASN A 139 -27.09 17.54 -8.09
C ASN A 139 -26.37 18.85 -8.46
N LYS A 140 -25.36 18.80 -9.35
CA LYS A 140 -24.57 19.96 -9.80
C LYS A 140 -24.05 20.80 -8.63
N ASN A 141 -23.47 20.13 -7.63
CA ASN A 141 -22.92 20.78 -6.42
C ASN A 141 -21.38 20.71 -6.43
N PRO A 142 -20.66 21.75 -6.94
CA PRO A 142 -19.20 21.73 -7.07
C PRO A 142 -18.47 21.67 -5.73
N GLU A 143 -19.02 22.30 -4.68
CA GLU A 143 -18.42 22.33 -3.35
C GLU A 143 -18.45 20.94 -2.70
N GLU A 144 -19.59 20.26 -2.81
CA GLU A 144 -19.75 18.89 -2.31
C GLU A 144 -18.89 17.91 -3.11
N LEU A 145 -18.79 18.08 -4.44
CA LEU A 145 -17.91 17.27 -5.28
C LEU A 145 -16.45 17.41 -4.87
N THR A 146 -16.01 18.65 -4.67
CA THR A 146 -14.64 18.95 -4.25
C THR A 146 -14.35 18.33 -2.89
N THR A 147 -15.25 18.50 -1.92
CA THR A 147 -15.11 17.95 -0.57
C THR A 147 -15.05 16.42 -0.59
N PHE A 148 -15.92 15.79 -1.39
CA PHE A 148 -15.91 14.35 -1.58
C PHE A 148 -14.57 13.86 -2.14
N LEU A 149 -14.08 14.48 -3.22
CA LEU A 149 -12.83 14.09 -3.89
C LEU A 149 -11.61 14.31 -2.98
N VAL A 150 -11.50 15.44 -2.30
CA VAL A 150 -10.42 15.70 -1.32
C VAL A 150 -10.42 14.61 -0.24
N LYS A 151 -11.59 14.29 0.31
CA LYS A 151 -11.71 13.29 1.37
C LYS A 151 -11.30 11.88 0.91
N GLN A 152 -11.73 11.46 -0.28
CA GLN A 152 -11.48 10.12 -0.78
C GLN A 152 -10.06 9.94 -1.31
N THR A 153 -9.52 10.96 -1.97
CA THR A 153 -8.31 10.84 -2.79
C THR A 153 -7.13 11.64 -2.26
N ASN A 154 -7.36 12.54 -1.31
CA ASN A 154 -6.35 13.46 -0.79
C ASN A 154 -5.67 14.31 -1.89
N MET A 155 -6.36 14.50 -3.03
CA MET A 155 -5.96 15.48 -4.05
C MET A 155 -6.26 16.89 -3.56
N THR A 156 -5.51 17.87 -4.07
CA THR A 156 -5.73 19.27 -3.74
C THR A 156 -6.96 19.81 -4.48
N THR A 157 -7.59 20.82 -3.90
CA THR A 157 -8.71 21.52 -4.53
C THR A 157 -8.31 22.13 -5.87
N THR A 158 -7.06 22.60 -6.02
CA THR A 158 -6.51 23.12 -7.28
C THR A 158 -6.57 22.08 -8.40
N ILE A 159 -6.02 20.88 -8.16
CA ILE A 159 -6.01 19.80 -9.16
C ILE A 159 -7.45 19.37 -9.49
N ILE A 160 -8.30 19.25 -8.46
CA ILE A 160 -9.73 18.92 -8.67
C ILE A 160 -10.41 19.97 -9.54
N ASN A 161 -10.16 21.26 -9.30
CA ASN A 161 -10.80 22.31 -10.08
C ASN A 161 -10.36 22.29 -11.55
N GLU A 162 -9.07 22.07 -11.79
CA GLU A 162 -8.51 21.92 -13.14
C GLU A 162 -9.16 20.75 -13.89
N ASP A 163 -9.23 19.57 -13.27
CA ASP A 163 -9.67 18.38 -13.96
C ASP A 163 -11.21 18.26 -14.11
N PHE A 164 -11.99 18.82 -13.18
CA PHE A 164 -13.45 18.64 -13.13
C PHE A 164 -14.28 19.86 -13.57
N PHE A 165 -13.74 21.09 -13.50
CA PHE A 165 -14.54 22.30 -13.72
C PHE A 165 -14.01 23.24 -14.80
N ILE A 166 -12.75 23.11 -15.23
CA ILE A 166 -12.10 24.05 -16.18
C ILE A 166 -12.15 23.56 -17.65
N ASN A 167 -12.98 22.56 -17.96
CA ASN A 167 -13.19 22.11 -19.34
C ASN A 167 -14.17 22.98 -20.12
#